data_AF-A0A0F3GMG9-F1
#
_entry.id   AF-A0A0F3GMG9-F1
#
_cell.length_a   1.000
_cell.length_b   1.000
_cell.length_c   1.000
_cell.angle_alpha   90.00
_cell.angle_beta   90.00
_cell.angle_gamma   90.00
#
_symmetry.space_group_name_H-M   'P 1'
#
loop_
_entity.id
_entity.type
_entity.pdbx_description
1 polymer ?
#
loop_
_entity_poly.entity_id
_entity_poly.type
_entity_poly.pdbx_seq_one_letter_code
_entity_poly.pdbx_strand_id
1 'polypeptide(L)'
;MLTVTTSGALADKSCKTHEEVLQVIKTLPCSDVFRRQNIEAVMYHDEAGELQVQYRLSREAAKMVMIILMGNLDMSTPEPSPSPTPASSTIARALQFRTSRMGSESIQTVNAKNLHAWLGVGKDYSTWLKGRIEKYQFVKNQDYVVFPKTGEKSIHADSHKNTPDSGRPEWDVYLTLDMAKQLAMVERTAKGQEARLYFIACEKEMKRLQSLPPSGPIDFKLSPRGSKGLQALGDILKEVAQHSEAKARLQDELRRKMLQGDAQATVATRKRLGDIA
;
A
#
# COMPACT_ATOMS: atom_id res chain seq x y z
N MET A 1 12.17 -10.39 -1.49
CA MET A 1 11.14 -10.42 -2.56
C MET A 1 11.35 -11.69 -3.37
N LEU A 2 10.40 -12.64 -3.30
CA LEU A 2 10.49 -13.95 -3.96
C LEU A 2 9.58 -13.97 -5.20
N THR A 3 10.19 -14.21 -6.35
CA THR A 3 9.63 -14.32 -7.72
C THR A 3 8.95 -13.05 -8.27
N VAL A 4 9.60 -12.44 -9.26
CA VAL A 4 9.20 -11.19 -9.93
C VAL A 4 9.15 -11.46 -11.44
N THR A 5 7.99 -11.23 -12.07
CA THR A 5 7.86 -11.28 -13.55
C THR A 5 8.06 -9.87 -14.10
N THR A 6 8.63 -9.74 -15.29
CA THR A 6 8.84 -8.44 -15.93
C THR A 6 7.77 -8.11 -16.97
N SER A 7 7.55 -6.83 -17.27
CA SER A 7 6.60 -6.41 -18.31
C SER A 7 6.98 -6.93 -19.71
N GLY A 8 8.27 -7.14 -19.98
CA GLY A 8 8.72 -7.78 -21.23
C GLY A 8 8.37 -9.26 -21.28
N ALA A 9 8.66 -10.00 -20.22
CA ALA A 9 8.26 -11.40 -20.12
C ALA A 9 6.73 -11.58 -20.17
N LEU A 10 5.97 -10.55 -19.77
CA LEU A 10 4.53 -10.54 -19.88
C LEU A 10 4.05 -10.26 -21.30
N ALA A 11 4.74 -9.37 -22.03
CA ALA A 11 4.47 -9.08 -23.45
C ALA A 11 4.66 -10.33 -24.32
N ASP A 12 5.79 -11.01 -24.15
CA ASP A 12 6.12 -12.25 -24.87
C ASP A 12 5.05 -13.33 -24.64
N LYS A 13 4.55 -13.44 -23.40
CA LYS A 13 3.55 -14.43 -23.00
C LYS A 13 2.11 -14.06 -23.37
N SER A 14 1.83 -12.79 -23.57
CA SER A 14 0.49 -12.31 -23.93
C SER A 14 0.30 -12.09 -25.42
N CYS A 15 1.35 -12.31 -26.23
CA CYS A 15 1.39 -11.96 -27.65
C CYS A 15 1.00 -10.49 -27.89
N LYS A 16 1.32 -9.62 -26.93
CA LYS A 16 1.09 -8.17 -26.97
C LYS A 16 2.41 -7.44 -27.12
N THR A 17 2.39 -6.24 -27.67
CA THR A 17 3.63 -5.45 -27.75
C THR A 17 4.04 -5.01 -26.35
N HIS A 18 5.34 -4.84 -26.12
CA HIS A 18 5.84 -4.35 -24.84
C HIS A 18 5.19 -3.01 -24.46
N GLU A 19 4.96 -2.14 -25.45
CA GLU A 19 4.30 -0.85 -25.28
C GLU A 19 2.85 -0.98 -24.80
N GLU A 20 2.06 -1.90 -25.36
CA GLU A 20 0.69 -2.17 -24.88
C GLU A 20 0.69 -2.61 -23.41
N VAL A 21 1.63 -3.47 -23.02
CA VAL A 21 1.77 -3.91 -21.63
C VAL A 21 2.16 -2.76 -20.70
N LEU A 22 3.10 -1.89 -21.12
CA LEU A 22 3.46 -0.70 -20.34
C LEU A 22 2.28 0.25 -20.18
N GLN A 23 1.46 0.41 -21.23
CA GLN A 23 0.29 1.27 -21.18
C GLN A 23 -0.74 0.73 -20.19
N VAL A 24 -1.02 -0.58 -20.21
CA VAL A 24 -1.89 -1.23 -19.22
C VAL A 24 -1.36 -1.05 -17.81
N ILE A 25 -0.05 -1.22 -17.59
CA ILE A 25 0.55 -1.04 -16.26
C ILE A 25 0.40 0.40 -15.76
N LYS A 26 0.57 1.40 -16.65
CA LYS A 26 0.37 2.81 -16.32
C LYS A 26 -1.09 3.11 -15.96
N THR A 27 -2.05 2.52 -16.67
CA THR A 27 -3.49 2.76 -16.47
C THR A 27 -4.17 1.77 -15.51
N LEU A 28 -3.41 0.88 -14.86
CA LEU A 28 -3.93 -0.09 -13.89
C LEU A 28 -4.82 0.58 -12.81
N PRO A 29 -6.08 0.12 -12.63
CA PRO A 29 -6.98 0.61 -11.60
C PRO A 29 -6.61 -0.02 -10.24
N CYS A 30 -5.51 0.46 -9.63
CA CYS A 30 -5.03 -0.01 -8.34
C CYS A 30 -4.67 1.15 -7.41
N SER A 31 -4.70 0.91 -6.09
CA SER A 31 -4.34 1.92 -5.09
C SER A 31 -2.85 2.26 -5.13
N ASP A 32 -2.48 3.48 -4.73
CA ASP A 32 -1.08 3.91 -4.64
C ASP A 32 -0.22 3.01 -3.74
N VAL A 33 -0.81 2.52 -2.65
CA VAL A 33 -0.15 1.59 -1.72
C VAL A 33 0.14 0.27 -2.42
N PHE A 34 -0.84 -0.30 -3.12
CA PHE A 34 -0.66 -1.54 -3.86
C PHE A 34 0.41 -1.39 -4.94
N ARG A 35 0.36 -0.29 -5.70
CA ARG A 35 1.32 0.01 -6.77
C ARG A 35 2.75 0.05 -6.24
N ARG A 36 3.01 0.79 -5.15
CA ARG A 36 4.37 0.88 -4.55
C ARG A 36 4.90 -0.45 -4.02
N GLN A 37 4.02 -1.34 -3.56
CA GLN A 37 4.43 -2.63 -2.99
C GLN A 37 4.63 -3.72 -4.05
N ASN A 38 3.98 -3.60 -5.21
CA ASN A 38 3.87 -4.70 -6.17
C ASN A 38 4.40 -4.38 -7.57
N ILE A 39 4.68 -3.11 -7.88
CA ILE A 39 5.13 -2.66 -9.21
C ILE A 39 6.32 -1.73 -9.03
N GLU A 40 7.45 -2.11 -9.60
CA GLU A 40 8.70 -1.36 -9.54
C GLU A 40 9.18 -1.07 -10.97
N ALA A 41 9.51 0.20 -11.26
CA ALA A 41 10.08 0.59 -12.55
C ALA A 41 11.59 0.31 -12.55
N VAL A 42 12.09 -0.33 -13.59
CA VAL A 42 13.50 -0.71 -13.75
C VAL A 42 13.94 -0.38 -15.17
N MET A 43 15.13 0.20 -15.31
CA MET A 43 15.74 0.44 -16.63
C MET A 43 16.54 -0.79 -17.06
N TYR A 44 16.52 -1.11 -18.34
CA TYR A 44 17.34 -2.17 -18.93
C TYR A 44 17.90 -1.72 -20.28
N HIS A 45 19.03 -2.29 -20.68
CA HIS A 45 19.54 -2.11 -22.03
C HIS A 45 18.94 -3.20 -22.93
N ASP A 46 18.39 -2.81 -24.06
CA ASP A 46 17.95 -3.75 -25.09
C ASP A 46 19.14 -4.33 -25.89
N GLU A 47 18.86 -5.23 -26.83
CA GLU A 47 19.88 -5.83 -27.69
C GLU A 47 20.57 -4.81 -28.63
N ALA A 48 19.98 -3.63 -28.83
CA ALA A 48 20.56 -2.53 -29.57
C ALA A 48 21.44 -1.60 -28.69
N GLY A 49 21.49 -1.85 -27.37
CA GLY A 49 22.23 -1.05 -26.39
C GLY A 49 21.48 0.17 -25.88
N GLU A 50 20.24 0.38 -26.33
CA GLU A 50 19.41 1.53 -25.94
C GLU A 50 18.76 1.32 -24.57
N LEU A 51 18.64 2.41 -23.81
CA LEU A 51 18.09 2.37 -22.46
C LEU A 51 16.54 2.35 -22.52
N GLN A 52 15.94 1.23 -22.14
CA GLN A 52 14.49 1.03 -22.15
C GLN A 52 13.92 0.87 -20.74
N VAL A 53 12.64 1.23 -20.58
CA VAL A 53 11.91 1.12 -19.31
C VAL A 53 11.15 -0.21 -19.26
N GLN A 54 11.27 -0.95 -18.15
CA GLN A 54 10.50 -2.15 -17.85
C GLN A 54 9.90 -2.07 -16.44
N TYR A 55 8.82 -2.81 -16.18
CA TYR A 55 8.32 -2.99 -14.82
C TYR A 55 8.62 -4.38 -14.28
N ARG A 56 9.02 -4.43 -13.02
CA ARG A 56 9.05 -5.62 -12.18
C ARG A 56 7.72 -5.72 -11.44
N LEU A 57 7.02 -6.85 -11.63
CA LEU A 57 5.71 -7.09 -11.07
C LEU A 57 5.75 -8.27 -10.10
N SER A 58 5.08 -8.10 -8.95
CA SER A 58 4.75 -9.23 -8.08
C SER A 58 3.77 -10.17 -8.79
N ARG A 59 3.64 -11.40 -8.27
CA ARG A 59 2.69 -12.39 -8.79
C ARG A 59 1.26 -11.83 -8.89
N GLU A 60 0.83 -11.03 -7.93
CA GLU A 60 -0.53 -10.47 -7.89
C GLU A 60 -0.71 -9.34 -8.91
N ALA A 61 0.30 -8.47 -9.07
CA ALA A 61 0.27 -7.43 -10.10
C ALA A 61 0.31 -8.04 -11.51
N ALA A 62 1.12 -9.06 -11.74
CA ALA A 62 1.21 -9.74 -13.03
C ALA A 62 -0.12 -10.41 -13.42
N LYS A 63 -0.81 -11.06 -12.48
CA LYS A 63 -2.16 -11.63 -12.71
C LYS A 63 -3.16 -10.55 -13.12
N MET A 64 -3.17 -9.42 -12.42
CA MET A 64 -4.09 -8.31 -12.70
C MET A 64 -3.87 -7.74 -14.11
N VAL A 65 -2.61 -7.54 -14.50
CA VAL A 65 -2.26 -7.08 -15.85
C VAL A 65 -2.67 -8.09 -16.92
N MET A 66 -2.47 -9.39 -16.70
CA MET A 66 -2.87 -10.42 -17.67
C MET A 66 -4.38 -10.52 -17.87
N ILE A 67 -5.18 -10.34 -16.81
CA ILE A 67 -6.65 -10.32 -16.92
C ILE A 67 -7.09 -9.20 -17.85
N ILE A 68 -6.47 -8.02 -17.73
CA ILE A 68 -6.76 -6.85 -18.57
C ILE A 68 -6.30 -7.10 -20.01
N LEU A 69 -5.09 -7.63 -20.22
CA LEU A 69 -4.53 -7.89 -21.55
C LEU A 69 -5.29 -8.98 -22.32
N MET A 70 -5.86 -9.97 -21.63
CA MET A 70 -6.57 -11.11 -22.22
C MET A 70 -8.07 -10.87 -22.43
N GLY A 71 -8.57 -9.65 -22.19
CA GLY A 71 -9.92 -9.23 -22.61
C GLY A 71 -11.09 -9.84 -21.85
N ASN A 72 -10.88 -10.42 -20.66
CA ASN A 72 -11.98 -10.87 -19.78
C ASN A 72 -12.32 -9.81 -18.73
N LEU A 73 -12.78 -8.65 -19.19
CA LEU A 73 -13.49 -7.67 -18.38
C LEU A 73 -14.88 -7.47 -18.99
N ASP A 74 -15.86 -8.28 -18.58
CA ASP A 74 -17.23 -7.78 -18.54
C ASP A 74 -17.32 -6.86 -17.31
N MET A 75 -17.06 -5.57 -17.55
CA MET A 75 -17.33 -4.50 -16.59
C MET A 75 -18.69 -3.90 -16.88
N SER A 76 -19.75 -4.71 -16.86
CA SER A 76 -21.03 -4.24 -16.34
C SER A 76 -20.95 -4.19 -14.81
N THR A 77 -20.02 -3.36 -14.30
CA THR A 77 -20.11 -2.87 -12.93
C THR A 77 -21.39 -2.05 -12.85
N PRO A 78 -22.36 -2.39 -11.99
CA PRO A 78 -23.26 -1.36 -11.49
C PRO A 78 -22.32 -0.29 -10.93
N GLU A 79 -22.42 0.93 -11.47
CA GLU A 79 -21.74 2.08 -10.92
C GLU A 79 -21.78 1.96 -9.39
N PRO A 80 -20.64 1.95 -8.68
CA PRO A 80 -20.70 1.95 -7.23
C PRO A 80 -21.41 3.25 -6.85
N SER A 81 -22.65 3.11 -6.40
CA SER A 81 -23.43 4.17 -5.75
C SER A 81 -22.48 5.00 -4.89
N PRO A 82 -22.55 6.34 -4.95
CA PRO A 82 -21.48 7.24 -4.54
C PRO A 82 -20.96 6.87 -3.15
N SER A 83 -19.88 6.08 -3.12
CA SER A 83 -19.14 5.79 -1.90
C SER A 83 -18.22 7.00 -1.66
N PRO A 84 -18.04 7.42 -0.40
CA PRO A 84 -17.50 8.73 -0.04
C PRO A 84 -15.97 8.78 -0.15
N THR A 85 -15.44 8.56 -1.36
CA THR A 85 -14.00 8.49 -1.61
C THR A 85 -13.30 9.86 -1.74
N PRO A 86 -13.95 11.03 -1.97
CA PRO A 86 -13.26 12.32 -1.87
C PRO A 86 -13.09 12.83 -0.42
N ALA A 87 -13.81 12.27 0.56
CA ALA A 87 -13.76 12.73 1.95
C ALA A 87 -12.53 12.21 2.72
N SER A 88 -12.07 10.99 2.44
CA SER A 88 -11.01 10.33 3.22
C SER A 88 -9.65 11.03 3.07
N SER A 89 -9.29 11.46 1.86
CA SER A 89 -8.05 12.23 1.61
C SER A 89 -8.12 13.66 2.20
N THR A 90 -9.32 14.26 2.20
CA THR A 90 -9.57 15.60 2.77
C THR A 90 -9.48 15.58 4.30
N ILE A 91 -10.08 14.59 4.95
CA ILE A 91 -10.04 14.42 6.41
C ILE A 91 -8.62 14.07 6.88
N ALA A 92 -7.93 13.16 6.20
CA ALA A 92 -6.56 12.79 6.55
C ALA A 92 -5.58 13.97 6.44
N ARG A 93 -5.76 14.82 5.41
CA ARG A 93 -4.96 16.03 5.23
C ARG A 93 -5.27 17.10 6.27
N ALA A 94 -6.55 17.30 6.60
CA ALA A 94 -6.98 18.27 7.61
C ALA A 94 -6.52 17.89 9.03
N LEU A 95 -6.54 16.61 9.35
CA LEU A 95 -6.22 16.11 10.70
C LEU A 95 -4.74 15.75 10.89
N GLN A 96 -3.92 15.85 9.83
CA GLN A 96 -2.47 15.57 9.86
C GLN A 96 -2.12 14.27 10.59
N PHE A 97 -2.62 13.14 10.08
CA PHE A 97 -2.34 11.84 10.69
C PHE A 97 -0.83 11.56 10.78
N ARG A 98 -0.37 11.18 11.97
CA ARG A 98 1.03 10.80 12.24
C ARG A 98 1.10 9.39 12.79
N THR A 99 2.11 8.65 12.37
CA THR A 99 2.43 7.35 12.98
C THR A 99 3.29 7.60 14.21
N SER A 100 2.79 7.23 15.38
CA SER A 100 3.50 7.36 16.66
C SER A 100 3.68 5.97 17.29
N ARG A 101 4.81 5.74 17.96
CA ARG A 101 5.04 4.49 18.70
C ARG A 101 4.39 4.61 20.08
N MET A 102 3.40 3.78 20.37
CA MET A 102 2.79 3.65 21.69
C MET A 102 2.98 2.20 22.16
N GLY A 103 3.80 1.99 23.19
CA GLY A 103 4.21 0.65 23.61
C GLY A 103 5.05 -0.06 22.54
N SER A 104 4.65 -1.28 22.16
CA SER A 104 5.30 -2.10 21.13
C SER A 104 4.76 -1.88 19.71
N GLU A 105 3.67 -1.12 19.54
CA GLU A 105 2.97 -0.97 18.26
C GLU A 105 3.09 0.44 17.67
N SER A 106 3.09 0.51 16.33
CA SER A 106 3.04 1.77 15.58
C SER A 106 1.58 2.11 15.29
N ILE A 107 1.07 3.14 15.95
CA ILE A 107 -0.35 3.51 15.90
C ILE A 107 -0.50 4.86 15.19
N GLN A 108 -1.54 4.99 14.36
CA GLN A 108 -1.90 6.27 13.77
C GLN A 108 -2.54 7.18 14.82
N THR A 109 -2.08 8.42 14.86
CA THR A 109 -2.45 9.42 15.85
C THR A 109 -2.83 10.74 15.19
N VAL A 110 -3.67 11.50 15.87
CA VAL A 110 -4.21 12.78 15.42
C VAL A 110 -3.84 13.86 16.42
N ASN A 111 -3.46 15.05 15.94
CA ASN A 111 -3.25 16.18 16.84
C ASN A 111 -4.60 16.67 17.40
N ALA A 112 -4.72 16.77 18.73
CA ALA A 112 -5.97 17.13 19.39
C ALA A 112 -6.45 18.55 19.07
N LYS A 113 -5.54 19.52 18.82
CA LYS A 113 -5.89 20.89 18.44
C LYS A 113 -6.49 20.94 17.04
N ASN A 114 -5.90 20.18 16.11
CA ASN A 114 -6.43 20.07 14.74
C ASN A 114 -7.83 19.44 14.76
N LEU A 115 -8.03 18.40 15.57
CA LEU A 115 -9.35 17.79 15.73
C LEU A 115 -10.37 18.77 16.31
N HIS A 116 -10.01 19.52 17.36
CA HIS A 116 -10.88 20.53 17.97
C HIS A 116 -11.30 21.61 16.98
N ALA A 117 -10.33 22.15 16.22
CA ALA A 117 -10.59 23.15 15.19
C ALA A 117 -11.46 22.57 14.05
N TRP A 118 -11.16 21.35 13.60
CA TRP A 118 -11.92 20.67 12.54
C TRP A 118 -13.36 20.39 12.96
N LEU A 119 -13.60 20.02 14.22
CA LEU A 119 -14.94 19.79 14.76
C LEU A 119 -15.73 21.09 14.96
N GLY A 120 -15.08 22.25 14.99
CA GLY A 120 -15.71 23.56 15.20
C GLY A 120 -16.30 23.70 16.61
N VAL A 121 -15.62 23.16 17.62
CA VAL A 121 -16.10 23.19 19.01
C VAL A 121 -15.91 24.60 19.59
N GLY A 122 -17.00 25.23 20.05
CA GLY A 122 -16.95 26.60 20.59
C GLY A 122 -16.32 26.74 21.98
N LYS A 123 -16.10 25.65 22.72
CA LYS A 123 -15.40 25.69 24.02
C LYS A 123 -13.89 25.76 23.83
N ASP A 124 -13.18 26.47 24.70
CA ASP A 124 -11.72 26.53 24.68
C ASP A 124 -11.06 25.15 24.72
N TYR A 125 -10.06 24.95 23.86
CA TYR A 125 -9.37 23.67 23.67
C TYR A 125 -8.95 22.99 24.98
N SER A 126 -8.32 23.74 25.90
CA SER A 126 -7.80 23.18 27.16
C SER A 126 -8.91 22.67 28.07
N THR A 127 -10.00 23.43 28.18
CA THR A 127 -11.18 23.08 29.01
C THR A 127 -11.94 21.94 28.37
N TRP A 128 -12.11 21.99 27.04
CA TRP A 128 -12.74 20.94 26.27
C TRP A 128 -12.01 19.60 26.44
N LEU A 129 -10.71 19.55 26.15
CA LEU A 129 -9.96 18.30 26.15
C LEU A 129 -9.92 17.67 27.56
N LYS A 130 -9.66 18.47 28.60
CA LYS A 130 -9.67 17.99 30.00
C LYS A 130 -11.04 17.43 30.38
N GLY A 131 -12.11 18.17 30.09
CA GLY A 131 -13.47 17.73 30.39
C GLY A 131 -13.87 16.47 29.63
N ARG A 132 -13.33 16.24 28.42
CA ARG A 132 -13.58 15.02 27.65
C ARG A 132 -12.77 13.83 28.15
N ILE A 133 -11.51 14.03 28.52
CA ILE A 133 -10.67 13.00 29.16
C ILE A 133 -11.33 12.52 30.45
N GLU A 134 -11.75 13.43 31.31
CA GLU A 134 -12.40 13.09 32.58
C GLU A 134 -13.76 12.43 32.36
N LYS A 135 -14.61 12.98 31.49
CA LYS A 135 -15.97 12.46 31.30
C LYS A 135 -15.99 11.04 30.72
N TYR A 136 -15.08 10.73 29.80
CA TYR A 136 -15.03 9.43 29.12
C TYR A 136 -13.91 8.52 29.64
N GLN A 137 -13.20 8.95 30.70
CA GLN A 137 -12.16 8.16 31.38
C GLN A 137 -11.03 7.72 30.43
N PHE A 138 -10.62 8.60 29.51
CA PHE A 138 -9.51 8.31 28.60
C PHE A 138 -8.19 8.20 29.36
N VAL A 139 -7.36 7.21 28.99
CA VAL A 139 -6.15 6.86 29.71
C VAL A 139 -4.91 7.36 28.97
N LYS A 140 -4.02 8.06 29.70
CA LYS A 140 -2.73 8.50 29.17
C LYS A 140 -1.86 7.31 28.77
N ASN A 141 -1.18 7.41 27.64
CA ASN A 141 -0.37 6.36 27.00
C ASN A 141 -1.16 5.15 26.47
N GLN A 142 -2.50 5.20 26.50
CA GLN A 142 -3.37 4.25 25.80
C GLN A 142 -4.19 4.99 24.74
N ASP A 143 -4.97 5.99 25.16
CA ASP A 143 -5.85 6.77 24.28
C ASP A 143 -5.18 8.04 23.75
N TYR A 144 -4.22 8.58 24.50
CA TYR A 144 -3.51 9.79 24.10
C TYR A 144 -2.09 9.87 24.69
N VAL A 145 -1.22 10.59 24.01
CA VAL A 145 0.14 10.93 24.46
C VAL A 145 0.33 12.43 24.48
N VAL A 146 1.19 12.88 25.39
CA VAL A 146 1.47 14.30 25.61
C VAL A 146 2.95 14.53 25.39
N PHE A 147 3.30 15.39 24.45
CA PHE A 147 4.68 15.82 24.22
C PHE A 147 4.86 17.23 24.76
N PRO A 148 5.95 17.50 25.50
CA PRO A 148 6.34 18.88 25.75
C PRO A 148 6.66 19.54 24.41
N LYS A 149 6.13 20.73 24.14
CA LYS A 149 6.75 21.56 23.10
C LYS A 149 8.12 21.96 23.63
N THR A 150 9.17 21.44 23.00
CA THR A 150 10.51 22.00 23.15
C THR A 150 10.48 23.39 22.53
N GLY A 151 10.14 24.41 23.33
CA GLY A 151 10.27 25.79 22.89
C GLY A 151 11.75 26.12 22.73
N GLU A 152 12.15 26.49 21.51
CA GLU A 152 13.11 27.57 21.34
C GLU A 152 12.74 28.65 22.34
N LYS A 153 13.56 28.81 23.37
CA LYS A 153 13.56 30.02 24.16
C LYS A 153 13.83 31.13 23.15
N SER A 154 12.91 32.06 22.98
CA SER A 154 13.23 33.33 22.34
C SER A 154 14.36 33.96 23.15
N ILE A 155 15.59 33.79 22.66
CA ILE A 155 16.75 34.59 23.08
C ILE A 155 16.54 35.97 22.44
N HIS A 156 15.53 36.68 22.89
CA HIS A 156 15.54 38.13 22.80
C HIS A 156 15.92 38.63 24.19
N ALA A 157 17.22 38.50 24.44
CA ALA A 157 17.91 39.32 25.41
C ALA A 157 17.87 40.75 24.87
N ASP A 158 16.84 41.51 25.24
CA ASP A 158 16.92 42.97 25.27
C ASP A 158 15.84 43.55 26.20
N SER A 159 16.33 43.94 27.38
CA SER A 159 15.91 45.09 28.17
C SER A 159 14.46 45.21 28.69
N HIS A 160 14.38 45.26 30.02
CA HIS A 160 13.44 46.09 30.77
C HIS A 160 11.95 45.72 30.77
N LYS A 161 11.61 44.50 31.22
CA LYS A 161 10.28 44.26 31.81
C LYS A 161 10.33 43.20 32.90
N ASN A 162 10.18 43.62 34.15
CA ASN A 162 9.90 42.72 35.28
C ASN A 162 8.44 42.25 35.16
N THR A 163 8.16 41.39 34.20
CA THR A 163 7.00 40.51 34.25
C THR A 163 7.58 39.12 34.18
N PRO A 164 7.33 38.22 35.15
CA PRO A 164 7.72 36.84 34.98
C PRO A 164 6.92 36.37 33.77
N ASP A 165 7.59 36.25 32.62
CA ASP A 165 7.03 35.61 31.44
C ASP A 165 6.93 34.12 31.81
N SER A 166 5.89 33.81 32.57
CA SER A 166 5.47 32.48 32.98
C SER A 166 4.89 31.81 31.74
N GLY A 167 5.74 31.62 30.73
CA GLY A 167 5.45 30.86 29.53
C GLY A 167 5.14 29.44 29.98
N ARG A 168 3.87 29.16 30.24
CA ARG A 168 3.40 27.83 30.60
C ARG A 168 3.87 26.90 29.48
N PRO A 169 4.65 25.84 29.77
CA PRO A 169 5.09 24.93 28.73
C PRO A 169 3.85 24.44 27.98
N GLU A 170 3.81 24.76 26.70
CA GLU A 170 2.70 24.36 25.85
C GLU A 170 2.90 22.88 25.52
N TRP A 171 1.85 22.08 25.70
CA TRP A 171 1.91 20.65 25.45
C TRP A 171 1.14 20.33 24.17
N ASP A 172 1.74 19.52 23.32
CA ASP A 172 1.04 18.95 22.17
C ASP A 172 0.50 17.58 22.55
N VAL A 173 -0.82 17.42 22.39
CA VAL A 173 -1.53 16.19 22.72
C VAL A 173 -1.90 15.49 21.43
N TYR A 174 -1.53 14.23 21.32
CA TYR A 174 -1.88 13.37 20.20
C TYR A 174 -2.80 12.27 20.69
N LEU A 175 -3.89 12.06 19.96
CA LEU A 175 -4.96 11.11 20.29
C LEU A 175 -4.84 9.89 19.39
N THR A 176 -5.20 8.71 19.87
CA THR A 176 -5.47 7.56 19.01
C THR A 176 -6.60 7.88 18.03
N LEU A 177 -6.63 7.16 16.91
CA LEU A 177 -7.77 7.24 16.00
C LEU A 177 -9.09 6.87 16.70
N ASP A 178 -9.08 5.91 17.62
CA ASP A 178 -10.30 5.48 18.29
C ASP A 178 -10.82 6.52 19.27
N MET A 179 -9.95 7.17 20.04
CA MET A 179 -10.33 8.33 20.86
C MET A 179 -10.85 9.47 19.97
N ALA A 180 -10.17 9.78 18.85
CA ALA A 180 -10.61 10.83 17.93
C ALA A 180 -11.99 10.55 17.31
N LYS A 181 -12.27 9.29 16.92
CA LYS A 181 -13.58 8.85 16.43
C LYS A 181 -14.65 9.03 17.50
N GLN A 182 -14.40 8.58 18.72
CA GLN A 182 -15.33 8.73 19.83
C GLN A 182 -15.64 10.21 20.08
N LEU A 183 -14.62 11.07 20.13
CA LEU A 183 -14.81 12.51 20.29
C LEU A 183 -15.64 13.10 19.15
N ALA A 184 -15.33 12.77 17.90
CA ALA A 184 -16.12 13.25 16.76
C ALA A 184 -17.60 12.83 16.84
N MET A 185 -17.89 11.61 17.31
CA MET A 185 -19.26 11.11 17.42
C MET A 185 -20.06 11.70 18.58
N VAL A 186 -19.40 12.05 19.69
CA VAL A 186 -20.06 12.64 20.86
C VAL A 186 -20.15 14.17 20.80
N GLU A 187 -19.33 14.80 19.96
CA GLU A 187 -19.48 16.22 19.66
C GLU A 187 -20.72 16.45 18.81
N ARG A 188 -21.65 17.25 19.33
CA ARG A 188 -22.90 17.63 18.64
C ARG A 188 -22.64 18.75 17.63
N THR A 189 -21.69 18.55 16.73
CA THR A 189 -21.33 19.51 15.68
C THR A 189 -21.67 18.95 14.31
N ALA A 190 -21.83 19.81 13.30
CA ALA A 190 -22.11 19.37 11.93
C ALA A 190 -21.02 18.41 11.40
N LYS A 191 -19.75 18.71 11.73
CA LYS A 191 -18.59 17.87 11.38
C LYS A 191 -18.58 16.55 12.16
N GLY A 192 -19.01 16.55 13.41
CA GLY A 192 -19.21 15.31 14.18
C GLY A 192 -20.32 14.42 13.59
N GLN A 193 -21.42 15.03 13.15
CA GLN A 193 -22.49 14.32 12.46
C GLN A 193 -22.03 13.72 11.12
N GLU A 194 -21.27 14.48 10.33
CA GLU A 194 -20.64 14.03 9.09
C GLU A 194 -19.73 12.81 9.34
N ALA A 195 -18.85 12.90 10.35
CA ALA A 195 -17.98 11.79 10.74
C ALA A 195 -18.78 10.54 11.14
N ARG A 196 -19.84 10.71 11.95
CA ARG A 196 -20.70 9.60 12.36
C ARG A 196 -21.36 8.91 11.18
N LEU A 197 -21.93 9.68 10.24
CA LEU A 197 -22.56 9.13 9.04
C LEU A 197 -21.55 8.40 8.16
N TYR A 198 -20.34 8.95 8.02
CA TYR A 198 -19.25 8.33 7.29
C TYR A 198 -18.88 6.95 7.88
N PHE A 199 -18.65 6.87 9.20
CA PHE A 199 -18.28 5.59 9.83
C PHE A 199 -19.40 4.55 9.76
N ILE A 200 -20.67 4.97 9.90
CA ILE A 200 -21.81 4.07 9.72
C ILE A 200 -21.87 3.54 8.28
N ALA A 201 -21.62 4.39 7.28
CA ALA A 201 -21.56 3.96 5.88
C ALA A 201 -20.42 2.97 5.64
N CYS A 202 -19.23 3.21 6.19
CA CYS A 202 -18.11 2.28 6.13
C CYS A 202 -18.43 0.94 6.81
N GLU A 203 -19.07 0.94 7.97
CA GLU A 203 -19.46 -0.29 8.67
C GLU A 203 -20.49 -1.09 7.86
N LYS A 204 -21.49 -0.42 7.27
CA LYS A 204 -22.47 -1.07 6.39
C LYS A 204 -21.80 -1.71 5.18
N GLU A 205 -20.85 -1.01 4.56
CA GLU A 205 -20.11 -1.55 3.42
C GLU A 205 -19.21 -2.73 3.84
N MET A 206 -18.54 -2.63 4.98
CA MET A 206 -17.75 -3.74 5.51
C MET A 206 -18.61 -4.96 5.82
N LYS A 207 -19.79 -4.77 6.42
CA LYS A 207 -20.76 -5.84 6.65
C LYS A 207 -21.26 -6.43 5.33
N ARG A 208 -21.55 -5.59 4.33
CA ARG A 208 -21.92 -6.06 2.99
C ARG A 208 -20.82 -6.96 2.43
N LEU A 209 -19.57 -6.51 2.47
CA LEU A 209 -18.41 -7.27 2.00
C LEU A 209 -18.18 -8.58 2.77
N GLN A 210 -18.45 -8.61 4.07
CA GLN A 210 -18.36 -9.81 4.91
C GLN A 210 -19.55 -10.77 4.72
N SER A 211 -20.72 -10.22 4.39
CA SER A 211 -21.96 -10.98 4.15
C SER A 211 -22.08 -11.52 2.72
N LEU A 212 -21.24 -11.04 1.81
CA LEU A 212 -20.99 -11.78 0.58
C LEU A 212 -20.55 -13.18 0.98
N PRO A 213 -21.11 -14.25 0.38
CA PRO A 213 -20.64 -15.59 0.66
C PRO A 213 -19.11 -15.58 0.50
N PRO A 214 -18.34 -16.25 1.38
CA PRO A 214 -16.93 -16.49 1.07
C PRO A 214 -16.97 -16.99 -0.35
N SER A 215 -16.31 -16.28 -1.28
CA SER A 215 -16.29 -16.71 -2.66
C SER A 215 -15.96 -18.18 -2.57
N GLY A 216 -16.93 -19.05 -2.90
CA GLY A 216 -16.65 -20.47 -3.03
C GLY A 216 -15.49 -20.59 -4.01
N PRO A 217 -14.90 -21.79 -4.19
CA PRO A 217 -14.12 -21.97 -5.42
C PRO A 217 -14.96 -21.38 -6.55
N ILE A 218 -14.44 -20.32 -7.18
CA ILE A 218 -15.15 -19.58 -8.22
C ILE A 218 -15.56 -20.68 -9.19
N ASP A 219 -16.85 -21.02 -9.25
CA ASP A 219 -17.34 -21.98 -10.23
C ASP A 219 -17.34 -21.25 -11.56
N PHE A 220 -16.13 -21.11 -12.08
CA PHE A 220 -15.87 -20.75 -13.45
C PHE A 220 -16.43 -21.93 -14.22
N LYS A 221 -17.72 -21.86 -14.58
CA LYS A 221 -18.19 -22.55 -15.78
C LYS A 221 -17.43 -21.94 -16.95
N LEU A 222 -16.18 -22.38 -17.09
CA LEU A 222 -15.40 -22.28 -18.29
C LEU A 222 -16.31 -22.87 -19.35
N SER A 223 -16.82 -22.00 -20.22
CA SER A 223 -17.30 -22.45 -21.52
C SER A 223 -16.24 -23.43 -22.07
N PRO A 224 -16.62 -24.56 -22.70
CA PRO A 224 -15.69 -25.62 -23.14
C PRO A 224 -14.51 -25.15 -24.01
N ARG A 225 -14.50 -23.89 -24.43
CA ARG A 225 -13.43 -23.21 -25.14
C ARG A 225 -12.26 -22.74 -24.24
N GLY A 226 -12.48 -22.48 -22.95
CA GLY A 226 -11.47 -21.92 -22.03
C GLY A 226 -10.52 -22.92 -21.36
N SER A 227 -10.85 -24.22 -21.38
CA SER A 227 -10.04 -25.28 -20.75
C SER A 227 -8.68 -25.48 -21.44
N LYS A 228 -8.60 -25.29 -22.76
CA LYS A 228 -7.36 -25.42 -23.53
C LYS A 228 -6.31 -24.38 -23.13
N GLY A 229 -6.74 -23.14 -22.88
CA GLY A 229 -5.84 -22.07 -22.45
C GLY A 229 -5.28 -22.29 -21.05
N LEU A 230 -6.10 -22.81 -20.12
CA LEU A 230 -5.65 -23.14 -18.77
C LEU A 230 -4.69 -24.33 -18.74
N GLN A 231 -4.92 -25.34 -19.59
CA GLN A 231 -4.04 -26.50 -19.69
C GLN A 231 -2.70 -26.12 -20.34
N ALA A 232 -2.73 -25.33 -21.41
CA ALA A 232 -1.52 -24.75 -22.00
C ALA A 232 -0.73 -23.91 -20.99
N LEU A 233 -1.39 -23.10 -20.18
CA LEU A 233 -0.74 -22.35 -19.10
C LEU A 233 -0.13 -23.27 -18.02
N GLY A 234 -0.81 -24.35 -17.67
CA GLY A 234 -0.30 -25.36 -16.74
C GLY A 234 0.95 -26.08 -17.26
N ASP A 235 0.98 -26.40 -18.54
CA ASP A 235 2.12 -27.06 -19.19
C ASP A 235 3.31 -26.10 -19.35
N ILE A 236 3.05 -24.85 -19.73
CA ILE A 236 4.07 -23.77 -19.79
C ILE A 236 4.69 -23.53 -18.41
N LEU A 237 3.90 -23.53 -17.34
CA LEU A 237 4.41 -23.34 -15.97
C LEU A 237 5.29 -24.50 -15.52
N LYS A 238 5.00 -25.73 -15.95
CA LYS A 238 5.85 -26.90 -15.67
C LYS A 238 7.16 -26.83 -16.45
N GLU A 239 7.13 -26.44 -17.72
CA GLU A 239 8.33 -26.29 -18.54
C GLU A 239 9.26 -25.20 -17.99
N VAL A 240 8.72 -24.05 -17.59
CA VAL A 240 9.50 -22.97 -16.96
C VAL A 240 10.14 -23.42 -15.64
N ALA A 241 9.44 -24.22 -14.84
CA ALA A 241 10.00 -24.79 -13.62
C ALA A 241 11.17 -25.75 -13.93
N GLN A 242 11.00 -26.63 -14.92
CA GLN A 242 12.03 -27.58 -15.34
C GLN A 242 13.27 -26.89 -15.92
N HIS A 243 13.09 -25.83 -16.72
CA HIS A 243 14.21 -25.03 -17.25
C HIS A 243 14.96 -24.30 -16.13
N SER A 244 14.24 -23.80 -15.11
CA SER A 244 14.88 -23.16 -13.96
C SER A 244 15.75 -24.14 -13.14
N GLU A 245 15.29 -25.38 -12.96
CA GLU A 245 16.04 -26.43 -12.28
C GLU A 245 17.23 -26.92 -13.12
N ALA A 246 17.05 -27.10 -14.43
CA ALA A 246 18.12 -27.50 -15.34
C ALA A 246 19.23 -26.44 -15.39
N LYS A 247 18.86 -25.16 -15.42
CA LYS A 247 19.80 -24.03 -15.37
C LYS A 247 20.60 -24.01 -14.07
N ALA A 248 19.96 -24.25 -12.93
CA ALA A 248 20.63 -24.33 -11.63
C ALA A 248 21.65 -25.48 -11.58
N ARG A 249 21.31 -26.67 -12.10
CA ARG A 249 22.22 -27.83 -12.17
C ARG A 249 23.46 -27.54 -13.01
N LEU A 250 23.28 -26.92 -14.18
CA LEU A 250 24.40 -26.57 -15.05
C LEU A 250 25.27 -25.45 -14.48
N GLN A 251 24.68 -24.50 -13.73
CA GLN A 251 25.45 -23.49 -13.00
C GLN A 251 26.31 -24.12 -11.90
N ASP A 252 25.78 -25.11 -11.16
CA ASP A 252 26.55 -25.85 -10.16
C ASP A 252 27.65 -26.72 -10.79
N GLU A 253 27.37 -27.36 -11.92
CA GLU A 253 28.36 -28.14 -12.68
C GLU A 253 29.49 -27.24 -13.20
N LEU A 254 29.14 -26.08 -13.75
CA LEU A 254 30.11 -25.09 -14.21
C LEU A 254 31.01 -24.65 -13.04
N ARG A 255 30.43 -24.38 -11.87
CA ARG A 255 31.19 -24.01 -10.66
C ARG A 255 32.16 -25.10 -10.22
N ARG A 256 31.76 -26.38 -10.27
CA ARG A 256 32.62 -27.52 -9.93
C ARG A 256 33.77 -27.69 -10.93
N LYS A 257 33.49 -27.58 -12.23
CA LYS A 257 34.51 -27.73 -13.28
C LYS A 257 35.53 -26.59 -13.29
N MET A 258 35.10 -25.37 -12.96
CA MET A 258 36.01 -24.24 -12.75
C MET A 258 36.98 -24.46 -11.57
N LEU A 259 36.51 -25.10 -10.49
CA LEU A 259 37.38 -25.46 -9.35
C LEU A 259 38.37 -26.58 -9.70
N GLN A 260 38.02 -27.46 -10.64
CA GLN A 260 38.87 -28.56 -11.10
C GLN A 260 39.89 -28.15 -12.19
N GLY A 261 39.81 -26.92 -12.72
CA GLY A 261 40.78 -26.39 -13.70
C GLY A 261 40.63 -26.94 -15.13
N ASP A 262 39.54 -27.67 -15.44
CA ASP A 262 39.30 -28.20 -16.78
C ASP A 262 38.67 -27.12 -17.70
N ALA A 263 39.53 -26.43 -18.44
CA ALA A 263 39.13 -25.35 -19.34
C ALA A 263 38.18 -25.82 -20.47
N GLN A 264 38.37 -27.03 -20.98
CA GLN A 264 37.61 -27.54 -22.11
C GLN A 264 36.19 -27.94 -21.68
N ALA A 265 36.05 -28.58 -20.51
CA ALA A 265 34.76 -28.93 -19.94
C ALA A 265 33.96 -27.70 -19.46
N THR A 266 34.65 -26.64 -19.02
CA THR A 266 34.03 -25.37 -18.61
C THR A 266 33.39 -24.66 -19.80
N VAL A 267 34.09 -24.57 -20.94
CA VAL A 267 33.56 -23.96 -22.17
C VAL A 267 32.34 -24.73 -22.70
N ALA A 268 32.40 -26.06 -22.69
CA ALA A 268 31.27 -26.90 -23.11
C ALA A 268 30.03 -26.71 -22.21
N THR A 269 30.21 -26.59 -20.90
CA THR A 269 29.11 -26.39 -19.94
C THR A 269 28.51 -24.99 -20.06
N ARG A 270 29.34 -23.97 -20.32
CA ARG A 270 28.89 -22.58 -20.57
C ARG A 270 28.05 -22.46 -21.85
N LYS A 271 28.41 -23.21 -22.90
CA LYS A 271 27.63 -23.28 -24.15
C LYS A 271 26.24 -23.86 -23.89
N ARG A 272 26.15 -25.00 -23.20
CA ARG A 272 24.87 -25.63 -22.82
C ARG A 272 23.99 -24.73 -21.93
N LEU A 273 24.60 -23.90 -21.08
CA LEU A 273 23.87 -22.92 -20.27
C LEU A 273 23.24 -21.80 -21.12
N GLY A 274 23.91 -21.43 -22.23
CA GLY A 274 23.39 -20.48 -23.21
C GLY A 274 22.22 -21.04 -24.03
N ASP A 275 22.23 -22.35 -24.31
CA ASP A 275 21.18 -23.02 -25.10
C ASP A 275 19.84 -23.19 -24.32
N ILE A 276 19.84 -22.98 -22.99
CA ILE A 276 18.65 -23.09 -22.11
C ILE A 276 18.06 -21.70 -21.74
N ALA A 277 18.78 -20.62 -22.05
CA ALA A 277 18.38 -19.23 -21.77
C ALA A 277 17.40 -18.70 -22.83
#